data_AF-A0A9D7WWA3-F1
#
_entry.id   AF-A0A9D7WWA3-F1
#
_cell.length_a   1.000
_cell.length_b   1.000
_cell.length_c   1.000
_cell.angle_alpha   90.00
_cell.angle_beta   90.00
_cell.angle_gamma   90.00
#
_symmetry.space_group_name_H-M   'P 1'
#
loop_
_entity.id
_entity.type
_entity.pdbx_description
1 polymer ?
#
loop_
_entity_poly.entity_id
_entity_poly.type
_entity_poly.pdbx_seq_one_letter_code
_entity_poly.pdbx_strand_id
1 'polypeptide(L)' 'MGGFFSAPSPPPPMPVPEVPDTEEEARKKRLEDMDRRRRGRGGTIATSPRGLLSLKDDTFRRKSLLGE' A
#
# COMPACT_ATOMS: atom_id res chain seq x y z
N MET A 1 48.78 -13.99 -55.35
CA MET A 1 48.45 -14.46 -53.99
C MET A 1 47.94 -13.27 -53.19
N GLY A 2 46.70 -13.29 -52.72
CA GLY A 2 46.17 -12.21 -51.88
C GLY A 2 44.65 -12.18 -51.89
N GLY A 3 44.02 -13.10 -51.13
CA GLY A 3 42.58 -13.17 -50.98
C GLY A 3 42.06 -12.09 -50.02
N PHE A 4 41.10 -11.29 -50.48
CA PHE A 4 40.36 -10.29 -49.73
C PHE A 4 39.29 -10.95 -48.81
N PHE A 5 39.72 -11.73 -47.83
CA PHE A 5 38.79 -12.29 -46.84
C PHE A 5 38.73 -11.38 -45.61
N SER A 6 37.76 -10.46 -45.60
CA SER A 6 37.34 -9.76 -44.38
C SER A 6 36.20 -10.55 -43.72
N ALA A 7 36.35 -10.90 -42.45
CA ALA A 7 35.31 -11.57 -41.70
C ALA A 7 34.17 -10.60 -41.36
N PRO A 8 32.89 -11.02 -41.47
CA PRO A 8 31.76 -10.16 -41.10
C PRO A 8 31.78 -9.85 -39.60
N SER A 9 31.43 -8.61 -39.23
CA SER A 9 31.43 -8.19 -37.82
C SER A 9 30.38 -8.97 -37.02
N PRO A 10 30.65 -9.27 -35.74
CA PRO A 10 29.70 -9.99 -34.90
C PRO A 10 28.41 -9.17 -34.67
N PRO A 11 27.27 -9.85 -34.49
CA PRO A 11 25.99 -9.20 -34.22
C PRO A 11 26.02 -8.49 -32.85
N PRO A 12 25.21 -7.44 -32.68
CA PRO A 12 25.14 -6.70 -31.42
C PRO A 12 24.62 -7.58 -30.27
N PRO A 13 25.07 -7.33 -29.03
CA PRO A 13 24.61 -8.06 -27.86
C PRO A 13 23.11 -7.85 -27.63
N MET A 14 22.42 -8.91 -27.21
CA MET A 14 20.99 -8.87 -26.88
C MET A 14 20.74 -7.98 -25.66
N PRO A 15 19.60 -7.27 -25.61
CA PRO A 15 19.22 -6.48 -24.44
C PRO A 15 19.06 -7.39 -23.22
N VAL A 16 19.64 -6.96 -22.10
CA VAL A 16 19.52 -7.63 -20.80
C VAL A 16 18.10 -7.42 -20.27
N PRO A 17 17.41 -8.46 -19.77
CA PRO A 17 16.08 -8.29 -19.18
C PRO A 17 16.15 -7.44 -17.91
N GLU A 18 15.24 -6.48 -17.79
CA GLU A 18 15.08 -5.67 -16.58
C GLU A 18 14.62 -6.55 -15.41
N VAL A 19 15.38 -6.53 -14.32
CA VAL A 19 15.04 -7.26 -13.10
C VAL A 19 13.97 -6.45 -12.35
N PRO A 20 12.83 -7.06 -11.97
CA PRO A 20 11.80 -6.35 -11.22
C PRO A 20 12.35 -5.92 -9.86
N ASP A 21 12.08 -4.68 -9.49
CA ASP A 21 12.59 -4.07 -8.26
C ASP A 21 11.83 -4.60 -7.03
N THR A 22 12.28 -5.75 -6.52
CA THR A 22 11.64 -6.50 -5.42
C THR A 22 11.37 -5.67 -4.16
N GLU A 23 12.12 -4.58 -3.95
CA GLU A 23 11.92 -3.66 -2.83
C GLU A 23 10.63 -2.85 -2.95
N GLU A 24 10.27 -2.43 -4.16
CA GLU A 24 9.06 -1.63 -4.41
C GLU A 24 7.80 -2.46 -4.18
N GLU A 25 7.81 -3.71 -4.62
CA GLU A 25 6.72 -4.66 -4.38
C GLU A 25 6.53 -4.94 -2.87
N ALA A 26 7.63 -5.10 -2.14
CA ALA A 26 7.59 -5.31 -0.69
C ALA A 26 7.03 -4.09 0.05
N ARG A 27 7.39 -2.88 -0.37
CA ARG A 27 6.84 -1.62 0.18
C ARG A 27 5.35 -1.51 -0.10
N LYS A 28 4.92 -1.80 -1.34
CA LYS A 28 3.51 -1.74 -1.73
C LYS A 28 2.65 -2.71 -0.93
N LYS A 29 3.08 -3.97 -0.79
CA LYS A 29 2.40 -4.98 0.02
C LYS A 29 2.23 -4.54 1.48
N ARG A 30 3.26 -3.92 2.06
CA ARG A 30 3.21 -3.41 3.45
C ARG A 30 2.15 -2.31 3.62
N LEU A 31 2.07 -1.38 2.67
CA LEU A 31 1.08 -0.30 2.70
C LEU A 31 -0.35 -0.85 2.54
N GLU A 32 -0.57 -1.76 1.59
CA GLU A 32 -1.88 -2.39 1.36
C GLU A 32 -2.38 -3.15 2.59
N ASP A 33 -1.49 -3.85 3.32
CA ASP A 33 -1.81 -4.53 4.57
C ASP A 33 -2.19 -3.54 5.68
N MET A 34 -1.48 -2.42 5.78
CA MET A 34 -1.81 -1.37 6.74
C MET A 34 -3.19 -0.76 6.45
N ASP A 35 -3.50 -0.48 5.18
CA ASP A 35 -4.77 0.09 4.78
C ASP A 35 -5.93 -0.88 4.97
N ARG A 36 -5.73 -2.17 4.67
CA ARG A 36 -6.70 -3.23 4.98
C ARG A 36 -7.02 -3.27 6.47
N ARG A 37 -6.00 -3.22 7.33
CA ARG A 37 -6.18 -3.19 8.79
C ARG A 37 -6.89 -1.92 9.26
N ARG A 38 -6.64 -0.77 8.63
CA ARG A 38 -7.28 0.50 8.97
C ARG A 38 -8.78 0.51 8.66
N ARG A 39 -9.20 -0.02 7.51
CA ARG A 39 -10.61 -0.01 7.08
C ARG A 39 -11.59 -0.58 8.12
N GLY A 40 -11.23 -1.67 8.81
CA GLY A 40 -12.09 -2.31 9.82
C GLY A 40 -11.95 -1.78 11.25
N ARG A 41 -10.93 -0.97 11.53
CA ARG A 41 -10.63 -0.51 12.89
C ARG A 41 -11.68 0.46 13.43
N GLY A 42 -12.18 1.38 12.60
CA GLY A 42 -13.16 2.38 13.03
C GLY A 42 -14.42 1.74 13.61
N GLY A 43 -15.01 0.78 12.88
CA GLY A 43 -16.20 0.04 13.34
C GLY A 43 -15.93 -0.78 14.61
N THR A 44 -14.80 -1.48 14.67
CA THR A 44 -14.41 -2.26 15.87
C THR A 44 -14.21 -1.37 17.10
N ILE A 45 -13.61 -0.19 16.92
CA ILE A 45 -13.44 0.79 18.00
C ILE A 45 -14.81 1.32 18.44
N ALA A 46 -15.67 1.71 17.49
CA ALA A 46 -16.99 2.24 17.77
C ALA A 46 -17.89 1.27 18.54
N THR A 47 -17.85 -0.03 18.21
CA THR A 47 -18.65 -1.07 18.89
C THR A 47 -17.98 -1.67 20.11
N SER A 48 -16.72 -1.32 20.39
CA SER A 48 -16.03 -1.77 21.61
C SER A 48 -16.69 -1.17 22.87
N PRO A 49 -16.54 -1.80 24.05
CA PRO A 49 -17.06 -1.25 25.30
C PRO A 49 -16.59 0.18 25.55
N ARG A 50 -15.32 0.48 25.24
CA ARG A 50 -14.74 1.83 25.36
C ARG A 50 -15.36 2.81 24.38
N GLY A 51 -15.59 2.40 23.13
CA GLY A 51 -16.25 3.22 22.12
C GLY A 51 -17.67 3.61 22.52
N LEU A 52 -18.44 2.64 23.03
CA LEU A 52 -19.81 2.85 23.50
C LEU A 52 -19.88 3.80 24.70
N LEU A 53 -18.96 3.70 25.65
CA LEU A 53 -18.86 4.62 26.78
C LEU A 53 -18.54 6.03 26.33
N SER A 54 -17.55 6.18 25.43
CA SER A 54 -17.20 7.49 24.85
C SER A 54 -18.37 8.13 24.08
N LEU A 55 -19.18 7.32 23.37
CA LEU A 55 -20.39 7.79 22.68
C LEU A 55 -21.44 8.31 23.68
N LYS A 56 -21.64 7.63 24.81
CA LYS A 56 -22.54 8.09 25.88
C LYS A 56 -22.09 9.41 26.47
N ASP A 57 -20.80 9.55 26.81
CA ASP A 57 -20.26 10.80 27.38
C ASP A 57 -20.48 12.00 26.44
N ASP A 58 -20.41 11.75 25.13
CA ASP A 58 -20.62 12.77 24.10
C ASP A 58 -22.11 13.12 23.87
N THR A 59 -23.04 12.23 24.23
CA THR A 59 -24.48 12.55 24.20
C THR A 59 -24.88 13.53 25.30
N PHE A 60 -24.26 13.47 26.48
CA PHE A 60 -24.51 14.42 27.57
C PHE A 60 -23.99 15.83 27.29
N ARG A 61 -23.07 15.99 26.33
CA ARG A 61 -22.57 17.31 25.87
C ARG A 61 -23.42 17.94 24.76
N ARG A 62 -24.39 17.20 24.21
CA ARG A 62 -25.33 17.71 23.21
C ARG A 62 -26.57 18.26 23.90
N LYS A 63 -27.25 19.17 23.21
CA LYS A 63 -28.44 19.90 23.70
C LYS A 63 -29.41 18.94 24.40
N SER A 64 -29.75 19.24 25.66
CA SER A 64 -30.78 18.50 26.39
C SER A 64 -32.14 18.76 25.73
N LEU A 65 -32.96 17.70 25.58
CA LEU A 65 -34.29 17.83 24.96
C LEU A 65 -35.23 18.72 25.80
N LEU A 66 -34.88 18.95 27.06
CA LEU A 66 -35.67 19.68 28.05
C LEU A 66 -35.05 21.03 28.47
N GLY A 67 -33.87 21.40 27.96
CA GLY A 67 -33.30 22.73 28.16
C GLY A 67 -32.91 23.09 29.60
N GLU A 68 -32.79 22.11 30.49
CA GLU A 68 -32.17 22.23 31.82
C GLU A 68 -30.89 21.38 31.88
#